data_AF-G5JDF4-F1
#
_entry.id   AF-G5JDF4-F1
#
_cell.length_a   1.000
_cell.length_b   1.000
_cell.length_c   1.000
_cell.angle_alpha   90.00
_cell.angle_beta   90.00
_cell.angle_gamma   90.00
#
_symmetry.space_group_name_H-M   'P 1'
#
loop_
_entity.id
_entity.type
_entity.pdbx_description
1 polymer ?
#
loop_
_entity_poly.entity_id
_entity_poly.type
_entity_poly.pdbx_seq_one_letter_code
_entity_poly.pdbx_strand_id
1 'polypeptide(L)' 'MKSNNQNEGKFGFTGYAENWNGRLAMIGFVSALIVELVTGQGVLHFWGIL' A
#
# COMPACT_ATOMS: atom_id res chain seq x y z
N MET A 1 6.61 -13.62 33.73
CA MET A 1 7.63 -12.54 33.85
C MET A 1 8.43 -12.54 32.55
N LYS A 2 8.56 -11.50 31.72
CA LYS A 2 8.24 -10.07 31.81
C LYS A 2 8.33 -9.49 30.38
N SER A 3 7.44 -8.53 30.05
CA SER A 3 7.41 -7.61 28.88
C SER A 3 7.48 -8.26 27.49
N ASN A 4 6.40 -8.38 26.70
CA ASN A 4 5.58 -7.27 26.19
C ASN A 4 6.33 -5.93 26.18
N ASN A 5 7.42 -5.87 25.41
CA ASN A 5 8.01 -4.60 24.98
C ASN A 5 7.47 -4.26 23.59
N GLN A 6 6.18 -3.93 23.52
CA GLN A 6 5.54 -3.43 22.31
C GLN A 6 5.64 -1.91 22.19
N ASN A 7 6.60 -1.25 22.86
CA ASN A 7 6.65 0.21 22.90
C ASN A 7 8.08 0.74 23.04
N GLU A 8 9.00 0.31 22.17
CA GLU A 8 10.27 1.00 21.97
C GLU A 8 10.22 1.67 20.58
N GLY A 9 9.94 2.97 20.61
CA GLY A 9 9.60 3.79 19.45
C GLY A 9 10.54 3.58 18.27
N LYS A 10 9.98 3.24 17.12
CA LYS A 10 10.71 3.16 15.85
C LYS A 10 9.89 3.82 14.74
N PHE A 11 9.58 5.10 14.92
CA PHE A 11 9.45 5.99 13.76
C PHE A 11 10.83 6.03 13.09
N GLY A 12 11.03 5.17 12.08
CA GLY A 12 12.27 4.99 11.34
C GLY A 12 12.17 3.81 10.36
N PHE A 13 13.02 3.82 9.31
CA PHE A 13 13.11 2.73 8.31
C PHE A 13 13.56 1.42 8.96
N THR A 14 12.63 0.73 9.61
CA THR A 14 12.85 -0.62 10.15
C THR A 14 12.34 -1.63 9.13
N GLY A 15 13.01 -2.79 9.01
CA GLY A 15 12.58 -3.88 8.10
C GLY A 15 11.11 -4.30 8.25
N TYR A 16 10.50 -4.07 9.42
CA TYR A 16 9.05 -4.23 9.59
C TYR A 16 8.24 -3.23 8.73
N ALA A 17 8.61 -1.95 8.72
CA ALA A 17 7.97 -0.92 7.92
C ALA A 17 8.18 -1.15 6.40
N GLU A 18 9.34 -1.66 5.99
CA GLU A 18 9.61 -2.00 4.58
C GLU A 18 8.71 -3.14 4.09
N ASN A 19 8.58 -4.22 4.88
CA ASN A 19 7.69 -5.33 4.55
C ASN A 19 6.21 -4.91 4.54
N TRP A 20 5.82 -4.00 5.45
CA TRP A 20 4.47 -3.42 5.46
C TRP A 20 4.22 -2.52 4.24
N ASN A 21 5.16 -1.64 3.89
CA ASN A 21 5.03 -0.77 2.72
C ASN A 21 4.99 -1.59 1.42
N GLY A 22 5.83 -2.62 1.29
CA GLY A 22 5.83 -3.52 0.14
C GLY A 22 4.48 -4.22 -0.07
N ARG A 23 3.82 -4.68 1.01
CA ARG A 23 2.48 -5.29 0.94
C ARG A 23 1.41 -4.28 0.55
N LEU A 24 1.45 -3.09 1.13
CA LEU A 24 0.52 -2.00 0.78
C LEU A 24 0.68 -1.60 -0.69
N ALA A 25 1.91 -1.58 -1.21
CA ALA A 25 2.18 -1.30 -2.62
C ALA A 25 1.62 -2.38 -3.55
N MET A 26 1.80 -3.67 -3.22
CA MET A 26 1.22 -4.76 -4.01
C MET A 26 -0.31 -4.71 -4.04
N ILE A 27 -0.95 -4.44 -2.89
CA ILE A 27 -2.41 -4.30 -2.80
C ILE A 27 -2.88 -3.06 -3.58
N GLY A 28 -2.19 -1.94 -3.45
CA GLY A 28 -2.47 -0.71 -4.19
C GLY A 28 -2.42 -0.96 -5.70
N PHE A 29 -1.37 -1.62 -6.18
CA PHE A 29 -1.21 -1.95 -7.60
C PHE A 29 -2.33 -2.88 -8.12
N VAL A 30 -2.64 -3.95 -7.38
CA VAL A 30 -3.73 -4.87 -7.75
C VAL A 30 -5.08 -4.15 -7.74
N SER A 31 -5.34 -3.31 -6.74
CA SER A 31 -6.58 -2.53 -6.65
C SER A 31 -6.72 -1.54 -7.81
N ALA A 32 -5.62 -0.89 -8.21
CA ALA A 32 -5.60 0.01 -9.35
C ALA A 32 -5.90 -0.75 -10.65
N LEU A 33 -5.29 -1.92 -10.84
CA LEU A 33 -5.54 -2.80 -11.99
C LEU A 33 -7.01 -3.27 -12.04
N ILE A 34 -7.58 -3.66 -10.90
CA ILE A 34 -8.99 -4.03 -10.80
C ILE A 34 -9.91 -2.85 -11.14
N VAL A 35 -9.64 -1.66 -10.59
CA VAL A 35 -10.40 -0.44 -10.89
C VAL A 35 -10.34 -0.13 -12.38
N GLU A 36 -9.18 -0.31 -13.00
CA GLU A 36 -8.96 -0.10 -14.43
C GLU A 36 -9.78 -1.09 -15.28
N LEU A 37 -9.82 -2.37 -14.89
CA LEU A 37 -10.62 -3.40 -15.56
C LEU A 37 -12.12 -3.21 -15.39
N VAL A 38 -12.58 -2.87 -14.18
CA VAL A 38 -14.02 -2.68 -13.89
C VAL A 38 -14.55 -1.42 -14.56
N THR A 39 -13.75 -0.36 -14.61
CA THR A 39 -14.16 0.92 -15.22
C THR A 39 -14.00 0.89 -16.74
N GLY A 40 -13.21 -0.05 -17.31
CA GLY A 40 -12.99 -0.20 -18.75
C GLY A 40 -12.31 1.03 -19.40
N GLN A 41 -11.86 1.95 -18.57
CA GLN A 41 -11.37 3.27 -18.89
C GLN A 41 -10.14 3.42 -18.02
N GLY A 42 -8.96 3.38 -18.65
CA GLY A 42 -7.67 3.51 -17.99
C GLY A 42 -7.66 4.66 -16.99
N VAL A 43 -6.79 4.66 -15.98
CA VAL A 43 -6.61 5.79 -15.04
C VAL A 43 -6.58 7.17 -15.74
N LEU A 44 -6.14 7.20 -17.00
CA LEU A 44 -6.16 8.36 -17.90
C LEU A 44 -7.55 8.95 -18.22
N HIS A 45 -8.62 8.15 -18.26
CA HIS A 45 -9.98 8.63 -18.48
C HIS A 45 -10.68 9.06 -17.19
N PHE A 46 -10.36 8.45 -16.04
CA PHE A 46 -10.78 8.99 -14.75
C PHE A 46 -10.22 10.40 -14.51
N TRP A 47 -9.02 10.68 -15.06
CA TRP A 47 -8.40 12.00 -15.06
C TRP A 47 -8.88 12.94 -16.20
N GLY A 48 -9.80 12.49 -17.06
CA GLY A 48 -10.42 13.33 -18.11
C GLY A 48 -9.48 13.79 -19.23
N ILE A 49 -8.38 13.06 -19.49
CA ILE A 49 -7.42 13.38 -20.56
C ILE A 49 -7.89 12.90 -21.96
N LEU A 50 -8.89 12.02 -22.03
CA LEU A 50 -9.49 11.53 -23.27
C LEU A 50 -11.00 11.72 -23.28
#